data_AF-A0A2R7Y4Q0-F1
#
_entry.id   AF-A0A2R7Y4Q0-F1
#
_cell.length_a   1.000
_cell.length_b   1.000
_cell.length_c   1.000
_cell.angle_alpha   90.00
_cell.angle_beta   90.00
_cell.angle_gamma   90.00
#
_symmetry.space_group_name_H-M   'P 1'
#
loop_
_entity.id
_entity.type
_entity.pdbx_description
1 polymer ?
#
loop_
_entity_poly.entity_id
_entity_poly.type
_entity_poly.pdbx_seq_one_letter_code
_entity_poly.pdbx_strand_id
1 'polypeptide(L)'
;MGWWGPYPGRGPWRHLPPWERPGWVFRGRGWCWWYWGYRPYQPVTEAEALRSYKEWLERYIKGVEGEVAAVKEEIKRVEDRLKELEKAGKS
;
A
#
# COMPACT_ATOMS: atom_id res chain seq x y z
N MET A 1 28.23 -48.12 -10.02
CA MET A 1 28.94 -47.19 -10.92
C MET A 1 27.99 -46.04 -11.26
N GLY A 2 27.96 -44.94 -10.52
CA GLY A 2 29.10 -44.12 -10.08
C GLY A 2 29.12 -42.89 -10.97
N TRP A 3 28.76 -41.74 -10.39
CA TRP A 3 28.39 -40.53 -11.11
C TRP A 3 29.58 -39.91 -11.86
N TRP A 4 29.50 -39.72 -13.19
CA TRP A 4 30.60 -39.20 -14.02
C TRP A 4 30.50 -37.68 -14.21
N GLY A 5 30.90 -36.92 -13.17
CA GLY A 5 31.10 -35.47 -13.18
C GLY A 5 30.86 -34.78 -11.81
N PRO A 6 30.60 -33.46 -11.79
CA PRO A 6 30.31 -32.70 -10.57
C PRO A 6 28.86 -32.75 -10.01
N TYR A 7 27.81 -33.05 -10.79
CA TYR A 7 26.41 -32.85 -10.37
C TYR A 7 25.37 -33.89 -10.84
N PRO A 8 24.63 -34.61 -9.96
CA PRO A 8 23.75 -35.74 -10.29
C PRO A 8 22.91 -35.69 -11.61
N GLY A 9 22.67 -36.84 -12.25
CA GLY A 9 22.00 -37.01 -13.56
C GLY A 9 22.78 -37.73 -14.69
N ARG A 10 22.10 -38.18 -15.74
CA ARG A 10 22.71 -38.61 -17.02
C ARG A 10 22.01 -37.84 -18.12
N GLY A 11 22.63 -36.77 -18.61
CA GLY A 11 22.00 -35.90 -19.60
C GLY A 11 22.97 -34.86 -20.19
N PRO A 12 22.56 -34.15 -21.25
CA PRO A 12 23.41 -33.18 -21.97
C PRO A 12 23.86 -32.01 -21.09
N TRP A 13 23.08 -31.68 -20.06
CA TRP A 13 23.33 -30.60 -19.11
C TRP A 13 24.02 -31.06 -17.81
N ARG A 14 24.61 -32.26 -17.80
CA ARG A 14 25.23 -32.84 -16.59
C ARG A 14 26.43 -32.05 -16.06
N HIS A 15 27.06 -31.26 -16.93
CA HIS A 15 28.20 -30.41 -16.61
C HIS A 15 27.78 -29.13 -15.87
N LEU A 16 26.51 -28.74 -15.95
CA LEU A 16 25.97 -27.59 -15.24
C LEU A 16 25.47 -27.99 -13.84
N PRO A 17 25.60 -27.08 -12.84
CA PRO A 17 24.91 -27.23 -11.57
C PRO A 17 23.40 -27.37 -11.77
N PRO A 18 22.68 -28.11 -10.91
CA PRO A 18 21.26 -28.36 -11.06
C PRO A 18 20.42 -27.10 -11.29
N TRP A 19 20.71 -26.00 -10.58
CA TRP A 19 19.98 -24.73 -10.68
C TRP A 19 20.19 -23.96 -11.99
N GLU A 20 21.26 -24.23 -12.74
CA GLU A 20 21.52 -23.65 -14.07
C GLU A 20 20.95 -24.51 -15.20
N ARG A 21 20.41 -25.70 -14.89
CA ARG A 21 19.86 -26.57 -15.93
C ARG A 21 18.54 -26.01 -16.45
N PRO A 22 18.23 -26.17 -17.76
CA PRO A 22 16.99 -25.66 -18.33
C PRO A 22 15.73 -26.12 -17.60
N GLY A 23 15.72 -27.34 -17.06
CA GLY A 23 14.60 -27.86 -16.26
C GLY A 23 14.40 -27.17 -14.91
N TRP A 24 15.44 -26.56 -14.34
CA TRP A 24 15.37 -25.73 -13.14
C TRP A 24 15.09 -24.27 -13.46
N VAL A 25 15.79 -23.71 -14.46
CA VAL A 25 15.63 -22.32 -14.90
C VAL A 25 14.25 -22.07 -15.51
N PHE A 26 13.76 -22.95 -16.38
CA PHE A 26 12.50 -22.75 -17.10
C PHE A 26 11.33 -23.59 -16.59
N ARG A 27 11.57 -24.54 -15.66
CA ARG A 27 10.55 -25.47 -15.17
C ARG A 27 10.67 -25.83 -13.68
N GLY A 28 11.51 -25.13 -12.92
CA GLY A 28 11.68 -25.34 -11.48
C GLY A 28 10.44 -24.92 -10.68
N ARG A 29 10.28 -25.51 -9.48
CA ARG A 29 9.27 -25.12 -8.48
C ARG A 29 9.42 -23.63 -8.15
N GLY A 30 8.66 -22.77 -8.83
CA GLY A 30 8.69 -21.33 -8.62
C GLY A 30 8.43 -20.50 -9.88
N TRP A 31 8.86 -20.97 -11.06
CA TRP A 31 8.75 -20.18 -12.30
C TRP A 31 7.29 -20.03 -12.79
N CYS A 32 6.49 -21.08 -12.63
CA CYS A 32 5.05 -21.03 -12.95
C CYS A 32 4.23 -20.16 -11.98
N TRP A 33 4.72 -19.93 -10.76
CA TRP A 33 4.02 -19.11 -9.75
C TRP A 33 4.12 -17.62 -10.08
N TRP A 34 5.24 -17.18 -10.65
CA TRP A 34 5.38 -15.81 -11.17
C TRP A 34 4.36 -15.49 -12.27
N TYR A 35 4.03 -16.46 -13.12
CA TYR A 35 3.02 -16.30 -14.16
C TYR A 35 1.58 -16.26 -13.60
N TRP A 36 1.32 -16.94 -12.48
CA TRP A 36 0.01 -16.94 -11.81
C TRP A 36 -0.25 -15.67 -10.98
N GLY A 37 0.81 -14.96 -10.57
CA GLY A 37 0.70 -13.66 -9.90
C GLY A 37 0.60 -12.46 -10.85
N TYR A 38 0.84 -12.64 -12.15
CA TYR A 38 0.85 -11.56 -13.12
C TYR A 38 -0.58 -11.16 -13.49
N ARG A 39 -1.14 -10.18 -12.78
CA ARG A 39 -2.37 -9.48 -13.20
C ARG A 39 -2.00 -8.35 -14.16
N PRO A 40 -2.47 -8.37 -15.42
CA PRO A 40 -2.25 -7.25 -16.32
C PRO A 40 -2.95 -6.00 -15.78
N TYR A 41 -2.29 -4.85 -15.93
CA TYR A 41 -2.82 -3.55 -15.54
C TYR A 41 -4.15 -3.26 -16.26
N GLN A 42 -5.17 -2.84 -15.50
CA GLN A 42 -6.51 -2.55 -16.03
C GLN A 42 -6.87 -1.06 -15.81
N PRO A 43 -6.87 -0.21 -16.86
CA PRO A 43 -7.09 1.23 -16.71
C PRO A 43 -8.50 1.60 -16.22
N VAL A 44 -9.51 0.76 -16.48
CA VAL A 44 -10.89 0.96 -15.99
C VAL A 44 -10.94 0.90 -14.47
N THR A 45 -10.16 -0.01 -13.86
CA THR A 45 -10.09 -0.16 -12.40
C THR A 45 -9.40 1.05 -11.74
N GLU A 46 -8.47 1.71 -12.43
CA GLU A 46 -7.83 2.92 -11.92
C GLU A 46 -8.77 4.12 -11.97
N ALA A 47 -9.51 4.31 -13.06
CA ALA A 47 -10.48 5.39 -13.16
C ALA A 47 -11.62 5.27 -12.12
N GLU A 48 -12.04 4.04 -11.81
CA GLU A 48 -12.99 3.76 -10.72
C GLU A 48 -12.38 4.03 -9.35
N ALA A 49 -11.16 3.54 -9.10
CA ALA A 49 -10.45 3.79 -7.85
C ALA A 49 -10.23 5.29 -7.59
N LEU A 50 -9.84 6.05 -8.62
CA LEU A 50 -9.65 7.51 -8.53
C LEU A 50 -10.97 8.24 -8.24
N ARG A 51 -12.09 7.78 -8.82
CA ARG A 51 -13.42 8.35 -8.52
C ARG A 51 -13.82 8.10 -7.08
N SER A 52 -13.70 6.87 -6.61
CA SER A 52 -13.99 6.53 -5.21
C SER A 52 -13.10 7.30 -4.23
N TYR A 53 -11.82 7.47 -4.58
CA TYR A 53 -10.88 8.25 -3.77
C TYR A 53 -11.25 9.74 -3.73
N LYS A 54 -11.66 10.32 -4.86
CA LYS A 54 -12.16 11.70 -4.93
C LYS A 54 -13.37 11.90 -4.03
N GLU A 55 -14.36 11.02 -4.10
CA GLU A 55 -15.57 11.11 -3.26
C GLU A 55 -15.27 10.97 -1.77
N TRP A 56 -14.28 10.16 -1.41
CA TRP A 56 -13.82 10.04 -0.03
C TRP A 56 -13.15 11.34 0.45
N LEU A 57 -12.29 11.94 -0.37
CA LEU A 57 -11.64 13.22 -0.06
C LEU A 57 -12.66 14.35 0.12
N GLU A 58 -13.68 14.42 -0.74
CA GLU A 58 -14.75 15.42 -0.63
C GLU A 58 -15.54 15.26 0.68
N ARG A 59 -15.84 14.03 1.08
CA ARG A 59 -16.47 13.76 2.39
C ARG A 59 -15.57 14.13 3.56
N TYR A 60 -14.27 13.84 3.45
CA TYR A 60 -13.30 14.16 4.49
C TYR A 60 -13.17 15.67 4.69
N ILE A 61 -13.04 16.44 3.60
CA ILE A 61 -12.98 17.92 3.64
C ILE A 61 -14.22 18.47 4.35
N LYS A 62 -15.41 18.02 3.96
CA LYS A 62 -16.66 18.48 4.59
C LYS A 62 -16.71 18.17 6.10
N GLY A 63 -16.19 17.01 6.51
CA GLY A 63 -16.09 16.65 7.93
C GLY A 63 -15.17 17.60 8.68
N VAL A 64 -13.96 17.82 8.16
CA VAL A 64 -12.96 18.72 8.75
C VAL A 64 -13.48 20.16 8.81
N GLU A 65 -14.17 20.64 7.78
CA GLU A 65 -14.78 21.98 7.80
C GLU A 65 -15.81 22.13 8.93
N GLY A 66 -16.62 21.09 9.18
CA GLY A 66 -17.55 21.05 10.31
C GLY A 66 -16.84 21.08 11.66
N GLU A 67 -15.76 20.31 11.81
CA GLU A 67 -14.94 20.32 13.03
C GLU A 67 -14.31 21.68 13.27
N VAL A 68 -13.77 22.32 12.23
CA VAL A 68 -13.20 23.67 12.31
C VAL A 68 -14.26 24.68 12.76
N ALA A 69 -15.49 24.60 12.23
CA ALA A 69 -16.57 25.49 12.64
C ALA A 69 -16.92 25.31 14.13
N ALA A 70 -17.05 24.07 14.60
CA ALA A 70 -17.36 23.77 16.00
C ALA A 70 -16.25 24.27 16.95
N VAL A 71 -14.98 24.05 16.59
CA VAL A 71 -13.83 24.52 17.37
C VAL A 71 -13.80 26.04 17.43
N LYS A 72 -14.10 26.74 16.32
CA LYS A 72 -14.16 28.21 16.30
C LYS A 72 -15.21 28.78 17.27
N GLU A 73 -16.39 28.16 17.33
CA GLU A 73 -17.43 28.59 18.28
C GLU A 73 -17.01 28.36 19.74
N GLU A 74 -16.35 27.24 20.04
CA GLU A 74 -15.83 27.00 21.39
C GLU A 74 -14.70 27.96 21.77
N ILE A 75 -13.80 28.30 20.83
CA ILE A 75 -12.77 29.34 21.05
C ILE A 75 -13.44 30.66 21.43
N LYS A 76 -14.44 31.10 20.66
CA LYS A 76 -15.16 32.34 20.93
C LYS A 76 -15.82 32.34 22.32
N ARG A 77 -16.47 31.23 22.68
CA ARG A 77 -17.07 31.05 24.00
C ARG A 77 -16.04 31.16 25.13
N VAL A 78 -14.87 30.56 24.95
CA VAL A 78 -13.77 30.63 25.94
C VAL A 78 -13.22 32.06 26.03
N GLU A 79 -13.03 32.74 24.90
CA GLU A 79 -12.59 34.14 24.86
C GLU A 79 -13.56 35.07 25.59
N ASP A 80 -14.86 34.90 25.39
CA ASP A 80 -15.89 35.69 26.07
C ASP A 80 -15.84 35.44 27.59
N ARG A 81 -15.69 34.19 28.03
CA ARG A 81 -15.51 33.87 29.45
C ARG A 81 -14.24 34.48 30.05
N LEU A 82 -13.14 34.49 29.31
CA LEU A 82 -11.89 35.10 29.75
C LEU A 82 -12.06 36.61 29.95
N LYS A 83 -12.74 37.29 29.02
CA LYS A 83 -13.03 38.74 29.14
C LYS A 83 -13.88 39.06 30.37
N GLU A 84 -14.87 38.24 30.67
CA GLU A 84 -15.71 38.43 31.87
C GLU A 84 -14.92 38.24 33.16
N LEU A 85 -14.05 37.22 33.23
CA LEU A 85 -13.18 37.00 34.39
C LEU A 85 -12.13 38.11 34.55
N GLU A 86 -11.59 38.63 33.45
CA GLU A 86 -10.64 39.75 33.50
C GLU A 86 -11.29 41.03 34.07
N LYS A 87 -12.54 41.32 33.70
CA LYS A 87 -13.29 42.45 34.28
C LYS A 87 -13.56 42.23 35.77
N ALA A 88 -13.96 41.02 36.17
CA ALA A 88 -14.25 40.68 37.56
C ALA A 88 -13.01 40.72 38.45
N GLY A 89 -11.83 40.37 37.94
CA GLY A 89 -10.57 40.44 38.69
C GLY A 89 -9.94 41.83 38.77
N LYS A 90 -10.43 42.80 37.98
CA LYS A 90 -9.99 44.21 38.00
C LYS A 90 -10.89 45.11 38.84
N SER A 91 -12.04 44.61 39.32
CA SER A 91 -12.95 45.29 40.24
C SER A 91 -12.74 44.84 41.68
#